data_AF-A0A3R6X6N9-F1
#
_entry.id   AF-A0A3R6X6N9-F1
#
_cell.length_a   1.000
_cell.length_b   1.000
_cell.length_c   1.000
_cell.angle_alpha   90.00
_cell.angle_beta   90.00
_cell.angle_gamma   90.00
#
_symmetry.space_group_name_H-M   'P 1'
#
loop_
_entity.id
_entity.type
_entity.pdbx_description
1 polymer ?
#
loop_
_entity_poly.entity_id
_entity_poly.type
_entity_poly.pdbx_seq_one_letter_code
_entity_poly.pdbx_strand_id
1 'polypeptide(L)'
;MALCLNIPSHAIALITLASRIMQQDDQFSRKNMKQKNILFTDMDGTILFSDNGKTYFKESDLDAIKEFQQRGNLIVINSGRALPWIVVPLKGYLLPDYMIAGTGSIIADSHQQILHEEPVSFTAIKKSSTACQ
;
A
#
# COMPACT_ATOMS: atom_id res chain seq x y z
N MET A 1 -14.47 -14.18 -26.84
CA MET A 1 -14.53 -15.13 -25.70
C MET A 1 -13.71 -14.51 -24.58
N ALA A 2 -14.34 -13.70 -23.73
CA ALA A 2 -13.66 -12.99 -22.65
C ALA A 2 -13.48 -13.95 -21.48
N LEU A 3 -12.24 -14.41 -21.27
CA LEU A 3 -11.88 -15.20 -20.11
C LEU A 3 -11.95 -14.27 -18.89
N CYS A 4 -13.05 -14.33 -18.16
CA CYS A 4 -13.25 -13.61 -16.91
C CYS A 4 -12.33 -14.25 -15.86
N LEU A 5 -11.07 -13.83 -15.83
CA LEU A 5 -10.17 -14.15 -14.75
C LEU A 5 -10.65 -13.34 -13.54
N ASN A 6 -11.32 -14.04 -12.61
CA ASN A 6 -11.74 -13.51 -11.31
C ASN A 6 -10.48 -13.32 -10.45
N ILE A 7 -9.70 -12.29 -10.78
CA ILE A 7 -8.50 -11.92 -10.04
C ILE A 7 -8.98 -11.17 -8.79
N PRO A 8 -8.69 -11.64 -7.56
CA PRO A 8 -9.09 -10.94 -6.34
C PRO A 8 -8.54 -9.51 -6.37
N SER A 9 -9.32 -8.54 -5.89
CA SER A 9 -9.01 -7.10 -5.89
C SER A 9 -7.58 -6.76 -5.41
N HIS A 10 -7.03 -7.55 -4.48
CA HIS A 10 -5.62 -7.46 -4.05
C HIS A 10 -4.59 -7.64 -5.17
N ALA A 11 -4.81 -8.58 -6.08
CA ALA A 11 -3.90 -8.82 -7.20
C ALA A 11 -4.04 -7.75 -8.29
N ILE A 12 -5.22 -7.15 -8.47
CA ILE A 12 -5.41 -5.98 -9.34
C ILE A 12 -4.63 -4.78 -8.79
N ALA A 13 -4.67 -4.55 -7.47
CA ALA A 13 -3.93 -3.48 -6.83
C ALA A 13 -2.40 -3.62 -7.01
N LEU A 14 -1.87 -4.82 -6.80
CA LEU A 14 -0.45 -5.13 -7.03
C LEU A 14 -0.03 -4.94 -8.50
N ILE A 15 -0.84 -5.43 -9.46
CA ILE A 15 -0.56 -5.27 -10.89
C ILE A 15 -0.62 -3.80 -11.30
N THR A 16 -1.57 -3.04 -10.77
CA THR A 16 -1.76 -1.61 -11.06
C THR A 16 -0.59 -0.79 -10.53
N LEU A 17 -0.18 -1.06 -9.29
CA LEU A 17 0.98 -0.40 -8.69
C LEU A 17 2.27 -0.74 -9.44
N ALA A 18 2.50 -2.02 -9.75
CA ALA A 18 3.66 -2.46 -10.53
C ALA A 18 3.69 -1.80 -11.92
N SER A 19 2.54 -1.75 -12.60
CA SER A 19 2.43 -1.10 -13.93
C SER A 19 2.73 0.40 -13.86
N ARG A 20 2.28 1.09 -12.81
CA ARG A 20 2.52 2.53 -12.63
C ARG A 20 3.98 2.84 -12.29
N ILE A 21 4.60 2.04 -11.42
CA ILE A 21 6.04 2.10 -11.12
C ILE A 21 6.85 1.91 -12.40
N MET A 22 6.48 0.93 -13.23
CA MET A 22 7.16 0.67 -14.50
C MET A 22 6.98 1.78 -15.55
N GLN A 23 5.83 2.49 -15.56
CA GLN A 23 5.57 3.59 -16.49
C GLN A 23 6.31 4.89 -16.16
N GLN A 24 6.69 5.12 -14.89
CA GLN A 24 7.46 6.31 -14.51
C GLN A 24 8.94 6.25 -14.95
N ASP A 25 9.45 5.07 -15.33
CA ASP A 25 10.87 4.84 -15.66
C ASP A 25 11.18 4.86 -17.20
N ASP A 26 10.21 5.12 -18.09
CA ASP A 26 10.35 4.91 -19.56
C ASP A 26 11.04 6.05 -20.36
N GLN A 27 11.87 6.90 -19.74
CA GLN A 27 12.68 7.88 -20.49
C GLN A 27 14.20 7.82 -20.30
N PHE A 28 14.76 6.76 -19.71
CA PHE A 28 16.22 6.67 -19.59
C PHE A 28 16.78 5.24 -19.76
N SER A 29 17.60 5.09 -20.80
CA SER A 29 18.51 3.98 -21.15
C SER A 29 18.60 2.80 -20.16
N ARG A 30 18.14 1.62 -20.59
CA ARG A 30 18.15 0.31 -19.88
C ARG A 30 19.52 -0.21 -19.41
N LYS A 31 20.62 0.54 -19.57
CA LYS A 31 21.97 -0.01 -19.44
C LYS A 31 22.61 0.06 -18.05
N ASN A 32 21.95 0.65 -17.03
CA ASN A 32 22.49 0.74 -15.66
C ASN A 32 21.39 0.85 -14.58
N MET A 33 20.28 0.14 -14.71
CA MET A 33 19.27 0.10 -13.64
C MET A 33 19.73 -0.87 -12.55
N LYS A 34 20.21 -0.33 -11.43
CA LYS A 34 20.35 -1.09 -10.18
C LYS A 34 18.96 -1.64 -9.84
N GLN A 35 18.82 -2.96 -9.76
CA GLN A 35 17.53 -3.61 -9.57
C GLN A 35 16.87 -3.10 -8.27
N LYS A 36 15.72 -2.43 -8.40
CA LYS A 36 14.94 -1.95 -7.26
C LYS A 36 14.09 -3.10 -6.72
N ASN A 37 14.27 -3.45 -5.45
CA ASN A 37 13.35 -4.35 -4.77
C ASN A 37 12.17 -3.58 -4.21
N ILE A 38 11.04 -4.25 -4.03
CA ILE A 38 9.85 -3.67 -3.42
C ILE A 38 9.50 -4.52 -2.20
N LEU A 39 9.41 -3.89 -1.03
CA LEU A 39 8.95 -4.51 0.20
C LEU A 39 7.50 -4.10 0.44
N PHE A 40 6.61 -5.08 0.38
CA PHE A 40 5.22 -4.92 0.84
C PHE A 40 5.15 -5.37 2.29
N THR A 41 4.71 -4.49 3.18
CA THR A 41 4.56 -4.82 4.60
C THR A 41 3.16 -4.48 5.09
N ASP A 42 2.62 -5.36 5.93
CA ASP A 42 1.45 -5.02 6.73
C ASP A 42 1.81 -3.95 7.78
N MET A 43 0.79 -3.29 8.34
CA MET A 43 0.95 -2.23 9.34
C MET A 43 0.82 -2.77 10.77
N ASP A 44 -0.40 -3.17 11.15
CA ASP A 44 -0.75 -3.51 12.53
C ASP A 44 -0.14 -4.86 12.95
N GLY A 45 0.63 -4.86 14.04
CA GLY A 45 1.32 -6.07 14.51
C GLY A 45 2.53 -6.48 13.66
N THR A 46 2.84 -5.73 12.60
CA THR A 46 4.01 -5.96 11.73
C THR A 46 5.04 -4.86 11.86
N ILE A 47 4.69 -3.60 11.60
CA ILE A 47 5.58 -2.44 11.83
C ILE A 47 5.10 -1.56 12.99
N LEU A 48 3.78 -1.48 13.21
CA LEU A 48 3.16 -0.76 14.30
C LEU A 48 2.68 -1.77 15.34
N PHE A 49 3.38 -1.82 16.46
CA PHE A 49 3.05 -2.69 17.58
C PHE A 49 2.15 -1.95 18.57
N SER A 50 1.38 -2.70 19.35
CA SER A 50 0.58 -2.18 20.45
C SER A 50 0.89 -2.98 21.70
N ASP A 51 1.24 -2.30 22.78
CA ASP A 51 1.39 -2.89 24.11
C ASP A 51 0.68 -2.00 25.14
N ASN A 52 -0.14 -2.61 25.99
CA ASN A 52 -0.89 -1.91 27.04
C ASN A 52 -1.65 -0.65 26.55
N GLY A 53 -2.21 -0.72 25.33
CA GLY A 53 -2.95 0.38 24.71
C GLY A 53 -2.10 1.52 24.15
N LYS A 54 -0.76 1.40 24.17
CA LYS A 54 0.16 2.32 23.52
C LYS A 54 0.74 1.70 22.26
N THR A 55 0.70 2.43 21.17
CA THR A 55 1.31 2.01 19.92
C THR A 55 2.75 2.49 19.80
N TYR A 56 3.64 1.66 19.27
CA TYR A 56 5.04 1.98 19.08
C TYR A 56 5.63 1.28 17.83
N PHE A 57 6.72 1.83 17.33
CA PHE A 57 7.57 1.20 16.31
C PHE A 57 8.83 0.68 16.98
N LYS A 58 9.39 -0.42 16.46
CA LYS A 58 10.74 -0.84 16.85
C LYS A 58 11.75 -0.02 16.07
N GLU A 59 12.70 0.58 16.76
CA GLU A 59 13.72 1.44 16.15
C GLU A 59 14.57 0.68 15.12
N SER A 60 14.94 -0.57 15.43
CA SER A 60 15.66 -1.46 14.50
C SER A 60 14.94 -1.66 13.16
N ASP A 61 13.62 -1.74 13.19
CA ASP A 61 12.82 -1.99 12.00
C ASP A 61 12.74 -0.71 11.15
N LEU A 62 12.58 0.45 11.81
CA LEU A 62 12.61 1.75 11.13
C LEU A 62 13.97 1.99 10.46
N ASP A 63 15.07 1.67 11.12
CA ASP A 63 16.41 1.86 10.58
C ASP A 63 16.66 0.93 9.40
N ALA A 64 16.26 -0.34 9.50
CA ALA A 64 16.36 -1.29 8.40
C ALA A 64 15.54 -0.86 7.17
N ILE A 65 14.33 -0.33 7.37
CA ILE A 65 13.48 0.18 6.28
C ILE A 65 14.10 1.42 5.64
N LYS A 66 14.62 2.36 6.44
CA LYS A 66 15.31 3.56 5.93
C LYS A 66 16.55 3.18 5.12
N GLU A 67 17.37 2.25 5.62
CA GLU A 67 18.53 1.75 4.88
C GLU A 67 18.10 1.04 3.58
N PHE A 68 17.03 0.26 3.64
CA PHE A 68 16.45 -0.39 2.46
C PHE A 68 16.03 0.63 1.40
N GLN A 69 15.33 1.69 1.79
CA GLN A 69 14.96 2.79 0.88
C GLN A 69 16.18 3.55 0.35
N GLN A 70 17.17 3.85 1.18
CA GLN A 70 18.42 4.54 0.77
C GLN A 70 19.21 3.77 -0.29
N ARG A 71 19.09 2.43 -0.32
CA ARG A 71 19.68 1.59 -1.36
C ARG A 71 18.95 1.68 -2.71
N GLY A 72 17.86 2.45 -2.80
CA GLY A 72 17.03 2.66 -3.98
C GLY A 72 15.82 1.72 -4.08
N ASN A 73 15.51 0.98 -3.02
CA ASN A 73 14.35 0.10 -2.97
C ASN A 73 13.09 0.85 -2.52
N LEU A 74 11.92 0.26 -2.76
CA LEU A 74 10.64 0.88 -2.46
C LEU A 74 9.96 0.16 -1.28
N ILE A 75 9.32 0.91 -0.39
CA ILE A 75 8.47 0.38 0.67
C ILE A 75 6.99 0.70 0.38
N VAL A 76 6.15 -0.32 0.51
CA VAL A 76 4.70 -0.21 0.34
C VAL A 76 4.02 -0.67 1.62
N ILE A 77 3.24 0.21 2.23
CA ILE A 77 2.38 -0.19 3.36
C ILE A 77 1.08 -0.74 2.80
N ASN A 78 0.73 -1.96 3.20
CA ASN A 78 -0.54 -2.58 2.89
C ASN A 78 -1.35 -2.73 4.17
N SER A 79 -2.54 -2.12 4.25
CA SER A 79 -3.35 -2.20 5.46
C SER A 79 -4.85 -2.17 5.14
N GLY A 80 -5.63 -2.82 6.02
CA GLY A 80 -7.09 -2.67 6.06
C GLY A 80 -7.54 -1.29 6.53
N ARG A 81 -6.66 -0.50 7.16
CA ARG A 81 -6.94 0.86 7.61
C ARG A 81 -7.29 1.78 6.43
N ALA A 82 -8.16 2.76 6.65
CA ALA A 82 -8.34 3.84 5.68
C ALA A 82 -7.07 4.69 5.60
N LEU A 83 -6.83 5.34 4.46
CA LEU A 83 -5.58 6.06 4.18
C LEU A 83 -5.15 7.05 5.30
N PRO A 84 -6.04 7.89 5.88
CA PRO A 84 -5.65 8.78 6.97
C PRO A 84 -5.13 8.03 8.22
N TRP A 85 -5.68 6.85 8.49
CA TRP A 85 -5.31 6.01 9.64
C TRP A 85 -4.00 5.24 9.44
N ILE A 86 -3.48 5.21 8.21
CA ILE A 86 -2.11 4.77 7.89
C ILE A 86 -1.15 5.96 8.03
N VAL A 87 -1.49 7.10 7.43
CA VAL A 87 -0.61 8.28 7.38
C VAL A 87 -0.31 8.84 8.78
N VAL A 88 -1.35 8.99 9.61
CA VAL A 88 -1.20 9.66 10.92
C VAL A 88 -0.20 8.94 11.83
N PRO A 89 -0.26 7.62 12.03
CA PRO A 89 0.73 6.92 12.87
C PRO A 89 2.15 6.91 12.30
N LEU A 90 2.31 6.92 10.97
CA LEU A 90 3.63 6.88 10.32
C LEU A 90 4.33 8.23 10.29
N LYS A 91 3.57 9.32 10.45
CA LYS A 91 4.08 10.70 10.34
C LYS A 91 5.24 10.93 11.31
N GLY A 92 6.40 11.29 10.76
CA GLY A 92 7.62 11.56 11.53
C GLY A 92 8.49 10.34 11.80
N TYR A 93 8.02 9.13 11.49
CA TYR A 93 8.77 7.88 11.70
C TYR A 93 9.22 7.26 10.38
N LEU A 94 8.29 7.13 9.43
CA LEU A 94 8.50 6.45 8.15
C LEU A 94 7.68 7.15 7.06
N LEU A 95 8.28 7.39 5.89
CA LEU A 95 7.58 7.85 4.70
C LEU A 95 7.57 6.73 3.67
N PRO A 96 6.44 6.03 3.49
CA PRO A 96 6.36 4.99 2.48
C PRO A 96 6.24 5.57 1.07
N ASP A 97 6.76 4.84 0.08
CA ASP A 97 6.69 5.23 -1.33
C ASP A 97 5.25 5.09 -1.85
N TYR A 98 4.54 4.06 -1.40
CA TYR A 98 3.12 3.85 -1.69
C TYR A 98 2.36 3.28 -0.49
N MET A 99 1.05 3.48 -0.49
CA MET A 99 0.13 2.97 0.52
C MET A 99 -1.05 2.31 -0.18
N ILE A 100 -1.32 1.06 0.22
CA ILE A 100 -2.52 0.31 -0.12
C ILE A 100 -3.40 0.34 1.13
N ALA A 101 -4.54 1.01 1.02
CA ALA A 101 -5.48 1.27 2.11
C ALA A 101 -6.83 0.61 1.86
N GLY A 102 -7.62 0.46 2.92
CA GLY A 102 -8.97 -0.08 2.87
C GLY A 102 -9.03 -1.46 2.21
N THR A 103 -8.06 -2.34 2.53
CA THR A 103 -8.02 -3.71 2.00
C THR A 103 -7.86 -3.73 0.48
N GLY A 104 -7.13 -2.77 -0.09
CA GLY A 104 -6.88 -2.68 -1.53
C GLY A 104 -7.81 -1.76 -2.30
N SER A 105 -8.85 -1.22 -1.65
CA SER A 105 -9.79 -0.28 -2.28
C SER A 105 -9.17 1.08 -2.60
N ILE A 106 -8.04 1.43 -2.01
CA ILE A 106 -7.32 2.68 -2.29
C ILE A 106 -5.83 2.38 -2.45
N ILE A 107 -5.22 2.93 -3.50
CA ILE A 107 -3.75 3.00 -3.65
C ILE A 107 -3.37 4.46 -3.77
N ALA A 108 -2.44 4.90 -2.93
CA ALA A 108 -1.91 6.25 -2.95
C ALA A 108 -0.37 6.26 -2.99
N ASP A 109 0.21 7.32 -3.54
CA ASP A 109 1.64 7.58 -3.45
C ASP A 109 2.04 8.21 -2.10
N SER A 110 3.33 8.48 -1.93
CA SER A 110 3.90 9.13 -0.73
C SER A 110 3.33 10.52 -0.44
N HIS A 111 2.77 11.20 -1.44
CA HIS A 111 2.10 12.50 -1.33
C HIS A 111 0.58 12.36 -1.09
N GLN A 112 0.10 11.13 -0.87
CA GLN A 112 -1.32 10.80 -0.69
C GLN A 112 -2.17 11.08 -1.93
N GLN A 113 -1.56 11.18 -3.12
CA GLN A 113 -2.31 11.25 -4.37
C GLN A 113 -2.89 9.88 -4.68
N ILE A 114 -4.20 9.81 -4.90
CA ILE A 114 -4.89 8.57 -5.21
C ILE A 114 -4.53 8.13 -6.63
N LEU A 115 -3.86 6.98 -6.74
CA LEU A 115 -3.50 6.34 -8.00
C LEU A 115 -4.59 5.37 -8.46
N HIS A 116 -5.33 4.79 -7.51
CA HIS A 116 -6.43 3.87 -7.75
C HIS A 116 -7.44 3.94 -6.60
N GLU A 117 -8.72 3.84 -6.95
CA GLU A 117 -9.82 3.66 -6.02
C GLU A 117 -10.85 2.68 -6.57
N GLU A 118 -11.36 1.79 -5.72
CA GLU A 118 -12.44 0.85 -6.03
C GLU A 118 -13.51 0.93 -4.94
N PRO A 119 -14.48 1.86 -5.04
CA PRO A 119 -15.54 1.98 -4.07
C PRO A 119 -16.55 0.85 -4.21
N VAL A 120 -17.13 0.43 -3.08
CA VAL A 120 -18.26 -0.52 -3.09
C VAL A 120 -19.47 0.16 -3.73
N SER A 121 -20.09 -0.52 -4.70
CA SER A 121 -21.29 0.00 -5.36
C SER A 121 -22.43 0.26 -4.36
N PHE A 122 -23.19 1.34 -4.57
CA PHE A 122 -24.32 1.69 -3.71
C PHE A 122 -25.34 0.55 -3.59
N THR A 123 -25.59 -0.17 -4.69
CA THR A 123 -26.48 -1.34 -4.71
C THR A 123 -26.01 -2.45 -3.78
N ALA A 124 -24.69 -2.71 -3.73
CA ALA A 124 -24.13 -3.69 -2.81
C ALA A 124 -24.27 -3.24 -1.35
N ILE A 125 -24.02 -1.96 -1.06
CA ILE A 125 -24.21 -1.38 0.28
C ILE A 125 -25.66 -1.57 0.74
N LYS A 126 -26.63 -1.24 -0.11
CA LYS A 126 -28.07 -1.36 0.20
C LYS A 126 -28.48 -2.79 0.53
N LYS A 127 -27.94 -3.78 -0.19
CA LYS A 127 -28.19 -5.21 0.09
C LYS A 127 -27.60 -5.63 1.43
N SER A 128 -26.37 -5.21 1.73
CA SER A 128 -25.70 -5.52 3.00
C SER A 128 -26.42 -4.90 4.19
N SER A 129 -26.92 -3.67 4.07
CA SER A 129 -27.67 -3.01 5.16
C SER A 129 -28.98 -3.70 5.49
N THR A 130 -29.62 -4.35 4.52
CA THR A 130 -30.87 -5.11 4.74
C THR A 130 -30.64 -6.54 5.20
N ALA A 131 -29.42 -7.08 5.06
CA ALA A 131 -29.09 -8.44 5.48
C ALA A 131 -28.76 -8.57 6.98
N CYS A 132 -28.47 -7.44 7.65
CA CYS A 132 -28.26 -7.37 9.10
C CYS A 132 -29.53 -7.02 9.89
N GLN A 133 -30.70 -6.98 9.25
CA GLN A 133 -32.01 -6.87 9.90
C GLN A 133 -32.68 -8.24 9.94
#